data_AF-A0A1V2IM61-F1
#
_entry.id   AF-A0A1V2IM61-F1
#
_cell.length_a   1.000
_cell.length_b   1.000
_cell.length_c   1.000
_cell.angle_alpha   90.00
_cell.angle_beta   90.00
_cell.angle_gamma   90.00
#
_symmetry.space_group_name_H-M   'P 1'
#
loop_
_entity.id
_entity.type
_entity.pdbx_description
1 polymer ?
#
loop_
_entity_poly.entity_id
_entity_poly.type
_entity_poly.pdbx_seq_one_letter_code
_entity_poly.pdbx_strand_id
1 'polypeptide(L)' 'MGTVKDVSWAIGRTATWRPGTVGGIVIEVRIIDVKWSYGQQRAQVTPVAGSGEQWVQCDRLVLLPARDADTVAR' A
#
# COMPACT_ATOMS: atom_id res chain seq x y z
N MET A 1 -4.17 20.20 3.76
CA MET A 1 -3.03 19.78 2.94
C MET A 1 -2.19 18.85 3.80
N GLY A 2 -2.20 17.54 3.54
CA GLY A 2 -1.38 16.58 4.27
C GLY A 2 0.10 16.75 3.89
N THR A 3 0.98 16.58 4.85
CA THR A 3 2.43 16.64 4.65
C THR A 3 3.02 15.23 4.54
N VAL A 4 4.25 15.10 4.03
CA VAL A 4 4.97 13.81 4.00
C VAL A 4 5.12 13.21 5.40
N LYS A 5 5.22 14.05 6.46
CA LYS A 5 5.27 13.59 7.86
C LYS A 5 4.01 12.84 8.28
N ASP A 6 2.85 13.17 7.72
CA ASP A 6 1.58 12.53 8.09
C ASP A 6 1.46 11.10 7.55
N VAL A 7 2.34 10.72 6.62
CA VAL A 7 2.29 9.45 5.90
C VAL A 7 3.59 8.65 5.99
N SER A 8 4.67 9.24 6.53
CA SER A 8 5.99 8.60 6.68
C SER A 8 5.95 7.35 7.57
N TRP A 9 4.97 7.26 8.47
CA TRP A 9 4.72 6.05 9.24
C TRP A 9 4.50 4.83 8.34
N ALA A 10 4.04 4.99 7.11
CA ALA A 10 3.77 3.85 6.24
C ALA A 10 5.04 3.18 5.69
N ILE A 11 6.15 3.92 5.61
CA ILE A 11 7.39 3.44 5.00
C ILE A 11 7.91 2.21 5.79
N GLY A 12 8.30 1.17 5.05
CA GLY A 12 8.80 -0.09 5.58
C GLY A 12 7.71 -1.09 6.00
N ARG A 13 6.43 -0.68 6.05
CA ARG A 13 5.32 -1.57 6.41
C ARG A 13 4.80 -2.35 5.19
N THR A 14 4.30 -3.55 5.46
CA THR A 14 3.51 -4.33 4.50
C THR A 14 2.09 -3.79 4.46
N ALA A 15 1.55 -3.65 3.27
CA ALA A 15 0.20 -3.21 3.00
C ALA A 15 -0.46 -4.10 1.96
N THR A 16 -1.78 -4.10 1.97
CA THR A 16 -2.58 -4.83 1.01
C THR A 16 -3.05 -3.87 -0.09
N TRP A 17 -2.56 -4.07 -1.32
CA TRP A 17 -2.99 -3.31 -2.48
C TRP A 17 -4.14 -4.02 -3.22
N ARG A 18 -5.17 -3.25 -3.58
CA ARG A 18 -6.33 -3.72 -4.34
C ARG A 18 -6.45 -2.88 -5.61
N PRO A 19 -6.05 -3.37 -6.78
CA PRO A 19 -6.20 -2.64 -8.03
C PRO A 19 -7.69 -2.55 -8.37
N GLY A 20 -8.20 -1.34 -8.59
CA GLY A 20 -9.61 -1.16 -9.00
C GLY A 20 -9.93 -1.76 -10.38
N THR A 21 -8.90 -2.04 -11.18
CA THR A 21 -9.00 -2.55 -12.55
C THR A 21 -8.99 -4.07 -12.68
N VAL A 22 -8.58 -4.80 -11.64
CA VAL A 22 -8.39 -6.25 -11.71
C VAL A 22 -9.27 -6.92 -10.66
N GLY A 23 -10.45 -7.37 -11.09
CA GLY A 23 -11.56 -7.84 -10.26
C GLY A 23 -11.13 -8.73 -9.09
N GLY A 24 -11.09 -8.14 -7.89
CA GLY A 24 -10.88 -8.86 -6.64
C GLY A 24 -9.45 -9.32 -6.36
N ILE A 25 -8.46 -9.00 -7.20
CA ILE A 25 -7.07 -9.38 -6.91
C ILE A 25 -6.53 -8.51 -5.77
N VAL A 26 -5.92 -9.17 -4.80
CA VAL A 26 -5.33 -8.57 -3.62
C VAL A 26 -3.85 -8.92 -3.62
N ILE A 27 -2.98 -7.90 -3.58
CA ILE A 27 -1.53 -8.09 -3.63
C ILE A 27 -0.94 -7.55 -2.33
N GLU A 28 -0.10 -8.35 -1.68
CA GLU A 28 0.72 -7.88 -0.57
C GLU A 28 1.93 -7.14 -1.10
N VAL A 29 2.10 -5.91 -0.64
CA VAL A 29 3.18 -5.03 -1.07
C VAL A 29 3.87 -4.41 0.14
N ARG A 30 5.16 -4.12 0.03
CA ARG A 30 5.89 -3.28 0.97
C ARG A 30 5.92 -1.86 0.47
N ILE A 31 5.65 -0.91 1.35
CA ILE A 31 5.76 0.52 1.06
C ILE A 31 7.21 0.92 1.25
N ILE A 32 7.86 1.42 0.19
CA ILE A 32 9.27 1.82 0.21
C ILE A 32 9.45 3.33 0.25
N ASP A 33 8.46 4.09 -0.25
CA ASP A 33 8.45 5.54 -0.16
C ASP A 33 7.01 6.09 -0.19
N VAL A 34 6.82 7.31 0.28
CA VAL A 34 5.56 8.04 0.23
C VAL A 34 5.79 9.50 -0.14
N LYS A 35 4.92 10.04 -0.99
CA LYS A 35 4.95 11.45 -1.34
C LYS A 35 3.56 12.02 -1.53
N TRP A 36 3.50 13.35 -1.47
CA TRP A 36 2.36 14.12 -1.95
C TRP A 36 2.74 14.74 -3.30
N SER A 37 1.86 14.60 -4.28
CA SER A 37 2.05 15.16 -5.62
C SER A 37 0.70 15.64 -6.14
N TYR A 38 0.62 16.92 -6.54
CA TYR A 38 -0.61 17.53 -7.04
C TYR A 38 -1.83 17.35 -6.13
N GLY A 39 -1.63 17.47 -4.81
CA GLY A 39 -2.71 17.31 -3.81
C GLY A 39 -3.15 15.86 -3.58
N GLN A 40 -2.46 14.89 -4.16
CA GLN A 40 -2.75 13.46 -4.01
C GLN A 40 -1.61 12.73 -3.30
N GLN A 41 -1.95 11.78 -2.45
CA GLN A 41 -0.97 10.89 -1.82
C GLN A 41 -0.58 9.77 -2.79
N ARG A 42 0.71 9.49 -2.86
CA ARG A 42 1.26 8.36 -3.63
C ARG A 42 2.20 7.55 -2.76
N ALA A 43 2.10 6.24 -2.86
CA ALA A 43 3.03 5.30 -2.22
C ALA A 43 3.82 4.58 -3.31
N GLN A 44 5.13 4.51 -3.15
CA GLN A 44 5.95 3.60 -3.93
C GLN A 44 5.92 2.25 -3.25
N VAL A 45 5.57 1.22 -4.00
CA VAL A 45 5.37 -0.12 -3.48
C VAL A 45 6.18 -1.14 -4.27
N THR A 46 6.63 -2.17 -3.59
CA THR A 46 7.24 -3.37 -4.18
C THR A 46 6.48 -4.60 -3.69
N PRO A 47 6.22 -5.62 -4.53
CA PRO A 47 5.50 -6.81 -4.07
C PRO A 47 6.31 -7.55 -3.00
N VAL A 48 5.63 -8.16 -2.02
CA VAL A 48 6.28 -8.97 -0.98
C VAL A 48 6.95 -10.20 -1.58
N ALA A 49 6.35 -10.77 -2.64
CA ALA A 49 6.90 -11.86 -3.42
C ALA A 49 7.00 -11.45 -4.90
N GLY A 50 8.19 -11.61 -5.49
CA GLY A 50 8.49 -11.19 -6.86
C GLY A 50 9.41 -9.97 -6.90
N SER A 51 9.32 -9.21 -7.99
CA SER A 51 10.17 -8.04 -8.22
C SER A 51 9.39 -6.91 -8.91
N GLY A 52 9.95 -5.70 -8.83
CA GLY A 52 9.39 -4.50 -9.43
C GLY A 52 8.98 -3.46 -8.38
N GLU A 53 8.90 -2.22 -8.83
CA GLU A 53 8.48 -1.09 -8.02
C GLU A 53 7.47 -0.27 -8.81
N GLN A 54 6.45 0.24 -8.14
CA GLN A 54 5.43 1.05 -8.78
C GLN A 54 4.94 2.15 -7.86
N TRP A 55 4.74 3.35 -8.42
CA TRP A 55 4.01 4.42 -7.75
C TRP A 55 2.50 4.18 -7.89
N VAL A 56 1.86 3.97 -6.75
CA VAL A 56 0.40 3.82 -6.65
C VAL A 56 -0.17 5.10 -6.08
N GLN A 57 -1.15 5.68 -6.77
CA GLN A 57 -1.95 6.77 -6.23
C GLN A 57 -2.99 6.19 -5.27
N CYS A 58 -3.11 6.81 -4.10
CA CYS A 58 -4.01 6.36 -3.06
C CYS A 58 -4.92 7.53 -2.67
N ASP A 59 -6.25 7.35 -2.74
CA ASP A 59 -7.19 8.32 -2.19
C ASP A 59 -7.09 8.38 -0.66
N ARG A 60 -6.78 7.23 -0.04
CA ARG A 60 -6.54 7.11 1.39
C ARG A 60 -5.60 5.94 1.68
N LEU A 61 -4.58 6.18 2.50
CA LEU A 61 -3.78 5.12 3.10
C LEU A 61 -4.31 4.83 4.52
N VAL A 62 -4.72 3.59 4.76
CA VAL A 62 -5.27 3.17 6.06
C VAL A 62 -4.46 2.02 6.64
N LEU A 63 -4.20 2.08 7.95
CA LEU A 63 -3.82 0.90 8.72
C LEU A 63 -5.08 0.09 8.98
N LEU A 64 -5.20 -1.04 8.32
CA LEU A 64 -6.16 -2.05 8.72
C LEU A 64 -5.51 -2.89 9.84
N PRO A 65 -6.27 -3.33 10.86
CA PRO A 65 -5.78 -4.35 11.76
C PRO A 65 -5.34 -5.56 10.93
N ALA A 66 -4.22 -6.18 11.32
CA ALA A 66 -3.77 -7.41 10.67
C ALA A 66 -4.95 -8.36 10.61
N ARG A 67 -5.38 -8.74 9.41
CA ARG A 67 -6.30 -9.87 9.29
C ARG A 67 -5.51 -11.07 9.75
N ASP A 68 -5.98 -11.74 10.78
CA ASP A 68 -5.42 -13.00 11.23
C ASP A 68 -5.20 -13.89 9.99
N ALA A 69 -3.95 -14.25 9.75
CA ALA A 69 -3.52 -15.04 8.61
C ALA A 69 -4.10 -16.48 8.62
N ASP A 70 -4.98 -16.79 9.57
CA ASP A 70 -5.53 -18.12 9.84
C ASP A 70 -6.75 -18.52 8.99
N THR A 71 -7.20 -17.70 8.04
CA THR A 71 -8.40 -18.05 7.24
C THR A 71 -8.09 -18.73 5.89
N VAL A 72 -6.82 -19.00 5.55
CA VAL A 72 -6.45 -19.64 4.25
C VAL A 72 -5.91 -21.06 4.43
N ALA A 73 -6.39 -21.79 5.44
CA ALA A 73 -6.12 -23.22 5.58
C ALA A 73 -7.36 -23.97 6.12
N ARG A 74 -8.39 -24.12 5.28
CA ARG A 74 -9.40 -25.19 5.41
C ARG A 74 -9.90 -25.63 4.05
#